data_AF-A0A0T9BVM0-F1
#
_entry.id   AF-A0A0T9BVM0-F1
#
_cell.length_a   1.000
_cell.length_b   1.000
_cell.length_c   1.000
_cell.angle_alpha   90.00
_cell.angle_beta   90.00
_cell.angle_gamma   90.00
#
_symmetry.space_group_name_H-M   'P 1'
#
loop_
_entity.id
_entity.type
_entity.pdbx_description
1 polymer ?
#
loop_
_entity_poly.entity_id
_entity_poly.type
_entity_poly.pdbx_seq_one_letter_code
_entity_poly.pdbx_strand_id
1 'polypeptide(L)' 'MDRAILRVSVWELLHAADVPEPVVVDEAVQLAKELSTDDSPGFVNGVLGQVMLVTPQLRAAAQAVRGGA' A
#
# COMPACT_ATOMS: atom_id res chain seq x y z
N MET A 1 1.02 10.08 -12.06
CA MET A 1 0.25 8.83 -11.84
C MET A 1 0.43 8.30 -10.41
N ASP A 2 1.61 8.52 -9.81
CA ASP A 2 2.02 8.05 -8.47
C ASP A 2 0.95 8.15 -7.38
N ARG A 3 0.28 9.30 -7.25
CA ARG A 3 -0.77 9.47 -6.23
C ARG A 3 -1.92 8.47 -6.37
N ALA A 4 -2.31 8.12 -7.60
CA ALA A 4 -3.38 7.16 -7.84
C ALA A 4 -2.93 5.73 -7.47
N ILE A 5 -1.71 5.36 -7.89
CA ILE A 5 -1.08 4.08 -7.56
C ILE A 5 -0.95 3.93 -6.03
N LEU A 6 -0.40 4.94 -5.35
CA LEU A 6 -0.26 4.92 -3.89
C LEU A 6 -1.61 4.81 -3.19
N ARG A 7 -2.64 5.52 -3.65
CA ARG A 7 -3.96 5.46 -3.03
C ARG A 7 -4.57 4.06 -3.11
N VAL A 8 -4.51 3.41 -4.27
CA VAL A 8 -5.08 2.05 -4.41
C VAL A 8 -4.27 1.03 -3.61
N SER A 9 -2.94 1.11 -3.69
CA SER A 9 -2.04 0.18 -2.99
C SER A 9 -2.19 0.29 -1.47
N VAL A 10 -2.27 1.51 -0.92
CA VAL A 10 -2.51 1.72 0.51
C VAL A 10 -3.87 1.18 0.93
N TRP A 11 -4.90 1.31 0.08
CA TRP A 11 -6.21 0.73 0.37
C TRP A 11 -6.13 -0.80 0.44
N GLU A 12 -5.46 -1.46 -0.51
CA GLU A 12 -5.25 -2.91 -0.52
C GLU A 12 -4.44 -3.36 0.72
N LEU A 13 -3.32 -2.68 1.02
CA LEU A 13 -2.53 -2.96 2.22
C LEU A 13 -3.37 -2.86 3.50
N LEU A 14 -4.37 -2.00 3.57
CA LEU A 14 -5.18 -1.87 4.78
C LEU A 14 -6.38 -2.82 4.83
N HIS A 15 -6.96 -3.19 3.68
CA HIS A 15 -8.29 -3.83 3.63
C HIS A 15 -8.35 -5.16 2.87
N ALA A 16 -7.41 -5.45 1.97
CA ALA A 16 -7.35 -6.72 1.25
C ALA A 16 -6.59 -7.75 2.10
N ALA A 17 -7.34 -8.62 2.80
CA ALA A 17 -6.78 -9.63 3.69
C ALA A 17 -6.31 -10.91 2.95
N ASP A 18 -6.75 -11.08 1.71
CA ASP A 18 -6.48 -12.20 0.82
C ASP A 18 -5.24 -12.00 -0.06
N VAL A 19 -4.71 -10.77 -0.11
CA VAL A 19 -3.52 -10.43 -0.90
C VAL A 19 -2.32 -10.23 0.02
N PRO A 20 -1.20 -10.96 -0.18
CA PRO A 20 0.02 -10.72 0.57
C PRO A 20 0.57 -9.30 0.34
N GLU A 21 0.96 -8.61 1.40
CA GLU A 21 1.47 -7.23 1.33
C GLU A 21 2.64 -7.04 0.34
N PRO A 22 3.63 -7.97 0.24
CA PRO A 22 4.71 -7.84 -0.75
C PRO A 22 4.21 -7.88 -2.20
N VAL A 23 3.12 -8.60 -2.47
CA VAL A 23 2.52 -8.67 -3.82
C VAL A 23 1.89 -7.33 -4.19
N VAL A 24 1.17 -6.70 -3.26
CA VAL A 24 0.61 -5.35 -3.46
C VAL A 24 1.70 -4.34 -3.83
N VAL A 25 2.86 -4.40 -3.17
CA VAL A 25 3.98 -3.51 -3.46
C VAL A 25 4.61 -3.80 -4.82
N ASP A 26 4.83 -5.07 -5.16
CA ASP A 26 5.42 -5.43 -6.46
C ASP A 26 4.53 -4.97 -7.62
N GLU A 27 3.21 -5.22 -7.55
CA GLU A 27 2.26 -4.79 -8.57
C GLU A 27 2.18 -3.25 -8.67
N ALA A 28 2.21 -2.54 -7.54
CA ALA A 28 2.26 -1.09 -7.54
C ALA A 28 3.52 -0.54 -8.24
N VAL A 29 4.66 -1.20 -8.05
CA VAL A 29 5.92 -0.86 -8.71
C VAL A 29 5.85 -1.15 -10.21
N GLN A 30 5.22 -2.24 -10.64
CA GLN A 30 5.00 -2.52 -12.07
C GLN A 30 4.09 -1.47 -12.71
N LEU A 31 2.96 -1.11 -12.08
CA LEU A 31 2.08 -0.05 -12.55
C LEU A 31 2.80 1.30 -12.66
N ALA A 32 3.73 1.59 -11.74
CA ALA A 32 4.52 2.82 -11.80
C ALA A 32 5.48 2.84 -13.00
N LYS A 33 6.06 1.69 -13.37
CA LYS A 33 6.90 1.56 -14.57
C LYS A 33 6.10 1.74 -15.84
N GLU A 34 4.89 1.18 -15.89
CA GLU A 34 4.06 1.18 -17.10
C GLU A 34 3.36 2.53 -17.35
N LEU A 35 2.96 3.22 -16.28
CA LEU A 35 1.98 4.31 -16.36
C LEU A 35 2.49 5.66 -15.83
N SER A 36 3.73 5.73 -15.34
CA SER A 36 4.29 6.95 -14.74
C SER A 36 5.65 7.33 -15.33
N THR A 37 6.50 7.99 -14.56
CA THR A 37 7.84 8.44 -14.96
C THR A 37 8.93 7.48 -14.49
N ASP A 38 10.13 7.58 -15.06
CA ASP A 38 11.28 6.71 -14.75
C ASP A 38 11.68 6.70 -13.26
N ASP A 39 11.43 7.79 -12.53
CA ASP A 39 11.73 7.90 -11.09
C ASP A 39 10.64 7.27 -10.19
N SER A 40 9.44 7.05 -10.75
CA SER A 40 8.26 6.63 -10.00
C SER A 40 8.36 5.23 -9.37
N PRO A 41 8.93 4.19 -10.02
CA PRO A 41 9.03 2.85 -9.43
C PRO A 41 9.81 2.86 -8.10
N GLY A 42 10.94 3.58 -8.06
CA GLY A 42 11.75 3.72 -6.84
C GLY A 42 11.01 4.50 -5.76
N PHE A 43 10.35 5.59 -6.13
CA PHE A 43 9.54 6.39 -5.21
C PHE A 43 8.38 5.58 -4.61
N VAL A 44 7.60 4.87 -5.43
CA VAL A 44 6.47 4.02 -4.99
C VAL A 44 6.95 2.91 -4.08
N ASN A 45 8.02 2.20 -4.45
CA ASN A 45 8.61 1.15 -3.62
C ASN A 45 9.04 1.67 -2.24
N GLY A 46 9.72 2.83 -2.21
CA GLY A 46 10.18 3.45 -0.97
C GLY A 46 9.02 3.86 -0.05
N VAL A 47 7.99 4.50 -0.60
CA VAL A 47 6.81 4.93 0.17
C VAL A 47 6.03 3.73 0.70
N LEU A 48 5.69 2.75 -0.16
CA LEU A 48 4.90 1.60 0.26
C LEU A 48 5.67 0.70 1.26
N GLY A 49 6.99 0.60 1.13
CA GLY A 49 7.84 -0.06 2.12
C GLY A 49 7.71 0.56 3.52
N GLN A 50 7.62 1.89 3.62
CA GLN A 50 7.35 2.55 4.91
C GLN A 50 5.93 2.34 5.41
N VAL A 51 4.95 2.32 4.50
CA VAL A 51 3.54 2.04 4.86
C VAL A 51 3.40 0.63 5.44
N MET A 52 4.04 -0.37 4.86
CA MET A 52 4.01 -1.75 5.37
C MET A 52 4.45 -1.86 6.84
N LEU A 53 5.41 -1.03 7.29
CA LEU A 53 5.86 -1.03 8.69
C LEU A 53 4.80 -0.57 9.67
N VAL A 54 3.82 0.22 9.22
CA VAL A 54 2.75 0.78 10.06
C VAL A 54 1.38 0.13 9.80
N THR A 55 1.22 -0.63 8.71
CA THR A 55 -0.01 -1.35 8.34
C THR A 55 -0.55 -2.23 9.47
N PRO A 56 0.25 -3.08 10.16
CA PRO A 56 -0.25 -3.91 11.25
C PRO A 56 -0.88 -3.10 12.40
N GLN A 57 -0.25 -1.98 12.77
CA GLN A 57 -0.68 -1.09 13.84
C GLN A 57 -1.97 -0.37 13.45
N LEU A 58 -2.08 0.07 12.19
CA LEU A 58 -3.29 0.71 11.66
C LEU A 58 -4.47 -0.28 11.62
N ARG A 59 -4.23 -1.52 11.19
CA ARG A 59 -5.24 -2.60 11.17
C ARG A 59 -5.73 -2.91 12.59
N ALA A 60 -4.81 -3.05 13.54
CA ALA A 60 -5.13 -3.30 14.95
C ALA A 60 -5.95 -2.15 15.57
N ALA A 61 -5.54 -0.90 15.35
CA ALA A 61 -6.27 0.27 15.82
C ALA A 61 -7.69 0.34 15.24
N ALA A 62 -7.85 0.08 13.94
CA ALA A 62 -9.16 0.06 13.29
C ALA A 62 -10.08 -1.05 13.82
N GLN A 63 -9.53 -2.22 14.15
CA GLN A 63 -10.28 -3.30 14.79
C GLN A 63 -10.70 -2.94 16.23
N ALA A 64 -9.81 -2.33 17.01
CA ALA A 64 -10.13 -1.89 18.37
C ALA A 64 -11.27 -0.86 18.40
N VAL A 65 -11.26 0.11 17.48
CA VAL A 65 -12.34 1.09 17.35
C VAL A 65 -13.68 0.43 16.97
N ARG A 66 -13.65 -0.58 16.10
CA ARG A 66 -14.87 -1.31 15.67
C ARG A 66 -15.42 -2.26 16.73
N GLY A 67 -14.57 -2.83 17.58
CA GLY A 67 -14.97 -3.75 18.65
C GLY A 67 -15.46 -3.08 19.93
N GLY A 68 -15.27 -1.77 20.06
CA GLY A 68 -15.73 -0.97 21.21
C GLY A 68 -17.07 -0.25 21.01
N ALA A 69 -17.70 -0.40 19.85
CA ALA A 69 -19.03 0.12 19.51
C ALA A 69 -20.09 -0.99 19.58
#